data_AF-A0A9E2P8P5-F1
#
_entry.id   AF-A0A9E2P8P5-F1
#
_cell.length_a   1.000
_cell.length_b   1.000
_cell.length_c   1.000
_cell.angle_alpha   90.00
_cell.angle_beta   90.00
_cell.angle_gamma   90.00
#
_symmetry.space_group_name_H-M   'P 1'
#
loop_
_entity.id
_entity.type
_entity.pdbx_description
1 polymer ?
#
loop_
_entity_poly.entity_id
_entity_poly.type
_entity_poly.pdbx_seq_one_letter_code
_entity_poly.pdbx_strand_id
1 'polypeptide(L)'
;MNDARLEADIFEDLRHLCQSPGYVHAIGFFCFRDNLIRFGDQLNSEAMESQHAPDRLLRTEIATLIGLMVQVPFDAAVPAPAQFQAYIDQTQALLKELHDSLSAGWLVGFRPSDGLMSISDPFSSGENLREPMFYAGESAYGFQYSAFAELKHAVDDGWLLEKKGFEIADAVRLAQALENILTERQMAQSKALRGLPPENWTMLPGFTFTLEEVLAVSDLDAKRAVAVLSAFTLPAEDRNSRFTGLNAFNATNAMPILHHGAGDYLLLQQYSLLESIYESPFFWMMGDPDYKAKALTHRGEFTETFAMQTLREVFGAGRVHQNVDIYHPNGQRLGEIDVLVVYGSRAIVVQAKSKRLTIEARSGNDRQLKRDFKLA
;
A
#
# COMPACT_ATOMS: atom_id res chain seq x y z
N MET A 1 -9.99 33.09 -0.51
CA MET A 1 -9.40 31.81 -0.93
C MET A 1 -8.14 32.17 -1.67
N ASN A 2 -6.96 31.84 -1.14
CA ASN A 2 -5.74 31.89 -1.95
C ASN A 2 -5.97 30.94 -3.13
N ASP A 3 -5.61 31.36 -4.35
CA ASP A 3 -5.60 30.47 -5.50
C ASP A 3 -4.71 29.28 -5.17
N ALA A 4 -5.31 28.10 -4.99
CA ALA A 4 -4.57 26.88 -4.75
C ALA A 4 -3.65 26.63 -5.96
N ARG A 5 -2.37 26.37 -5.70
CA ARG A 5 -1.41 26.01 -6.74
C ARG A 5 -1.87 24.73 -7.44
N LEU A 6 -1.52 24.59 -8.72
CA LEU A 6 -1.85 23.40 -9.49
C LEU A 6 -1.12 22.18 -8.91
N GLU A 7 -1.83 21.05 -8.80
CA GLU A 7 -1.28 19.79 -8.31
C GLU A 7 0.02 19.40 -9.03
N ALA A 8 0.07 19.58 -10.35
CA ALA A 8 1.25 19.24 -11.16
C ALA A 8 2.49 20.05 -10.77
N ASP A 9 2.32 21.34 -10.42
CA ASP A 9 3.43 22.20 -10.00
C ASP A 9 3.97 21.77 -8.62
N ILE A 10 3.07 21.44 -7.70
CA ILE A 10 3.43 20.96 -6.35
C ILE A 10 4.12 19.58 -6.45
N PHE A 11 3.62 18.70 -7.33
CA PHE A 11 4.23 17.39 -7.57
C PHE A 11 5.64 17.50 -8.17
N GLU A 12 5.88 18.49 -9.05
CA GLU A 12 7.21 18.76 -9.60
C GLU A 12 8.16 19.33 -8.54
N ASP A 13 7.69 20.23 -7.66
CA ASP A 13 8.48 20.71 -6.53
C ASP A 13 8.87 19.57 -5.58
N LEU A 14 7.91 18.69 -5.26
CA LEU A 14 8.18 17.46 -4.48
C LEU A 14 9.21 16.58 -5.20
N ARG A 15 9.13 16.45 -6.52
CA ARG A 15 10.10 15.68 -7.30
C ARG A 15 11.51 16.27 -7.15
N HIS A 16 11.65 17.57 -7.35
CA HIS A 16 12.95 18.25 -7.20
C HIS A 16 13.52 18.09 -5.79
N LEU A 17 12.67 18.23 -4.77
CA LEU A 17 13.07 18.03 -3.38
C LEU A 17 13.52 16.59 -3.13
N CYS A 18 12.75 15.60 -3.56
CA CYS A 18 13.03 14.18 -3.35
C CYS A 18 14.30 13.68 -4.03
N GLN A 19 14.73 14.36 -5.09
CA GLN A 19 15.95 14.06 -5.85
C GLN A 19 17.19 14.78 -5.30
N SER A 20 17.05 15.56 -4.22
CA SER A 20 18.17 16.25 -3.60
C SER A 20 19.12 15.28 -2.86
N PRO A 21 20.44 15.57 -2.82
CA PRO A 21 21.41 14.70 -2.13
C PRO A 21 21.06 14.46 -0.66
N GLY A 22 21.10 13.20 -0.22
CA GLY A 22 20.80 12.83 1.17
C GLY A 22 19.32 12.91 1.55
N TYR A 23 18.40 13.18 0.61
CA TYR A 23 16.96 13.28 0.92
C TYR A 23 16.38 11.97 1.47
N VAL A 24 16.97 10.82 1.15
CA VAL A 24 16.59 9.51 1.72
C VAL A 24 16.57 9.51 3.27
N HIS A 25 17.38 10.36 3.91
CA HIS A 25 17.37 10.51 5.36
C HIS A 25 16.11 11.21 5.89
N ALA A 26 15.49 12.10 5.11
CA ALA A 26 14.17 12.67 5.41
C ALA A 26 13.07 11.62 5.34
N ILE A 27 13.09 10.75 4.34
CA ILE A 27 12.14 9.63 4.27
C ILE A 27 12.33 8.69 5.47
N GLY A 28 13.57 8.33 5.81
CA GLY A 28 13.87 7.53 7.00
C GLY A 28 13.36 8.16 8.31
N PHE A 29 13.45 9.49 8.43
CA PHE A 29 12.86 10.22 9.55
C PHE A 29 11.33 10.10 9.58
N PHE A 30 10.65 10.37 8.46
CA PHE A 30 9.19 10.26 8.38
C PHE A 30 8.71 8.84 8.66
N CYS A 31 9.38 7.81 8.11
CA CYS A 31 9.05 6.42 8.41
C CYS A 31 9.17 6.10 9.91
N PHE A 32 10.23 6.57 10.57
CA PHE A 32 10.41 6.35 12.01
C PHE A 32 9.46 7.18 12.89
N ARG A 33 9.07 8.38 12.44
CA ARG A 33 8.13 9.26 13.15
C ARG A 33 6.69 8.79 13.02
N ASP A 34 6.28 8.41 11.80
CA ASP A 34 4.86 8.34 11.43
C ASP A 34 4.32 6.91 11.27
N ASN A 35 5.21 5.92 11.09
CA ASN A 35 4.80 4.51 10.93
C ASN A 35 5.06 3.64 12.14
N LEU A 36 5.60 4.21 13.23
CA LEU A 36 5.89 3.48 14.47
C LEU A 36 5.11 4.06 15.64
N ILE A 37 4.53 3.19 16.45
CA ILE A 37 3.90 3.55 17.71
C ILE A 37 4.93 3.34 18.80
N ARG A 38 5.33 4.42 19.46
CA ARG A 38 6.29 4.38 20.56
C ARG A 38 5.54 4.33 21.88
N PHE A 39 5.71 3.26 22.62
CA PHE A 39 5.16 3.11 23.95
C PHE A 39 6.22 2.54 24.89
N GLY A 40 6.04 2.77 26.19
CA GLY A 40 6.89 2.20 27.23
C GLY A 40 6.55 0.72 27.45
N ASP A 41 6.40 0.31 28.71
CA ASP A 41 6.06 -1.07 29.03
C ASP A 41 4.64 -1.46 28.60
N GLN A 42 3.74 -0.47 28.46
CA GLN A 42 2.34 -0.68 28.05
C GLN A 42 1.88 0.37 27.04
N LEU A 43 1.03 -0.07 26.12
CA LEU A 43 0.32 0.81 25.21
C LEU A 43 -0.66 1.69 25.99
N ASN A 44 -0.59 3.00 25.81
CA ASN A 44 -1.47 3.96 26.48
C ASN A 44 -2.17 4.88 25.45
N SER A 45 -3.15 5.66 25.92
CA SER A 45 -3.94 6.56 25.05
C SER A 45 -3.09 7.63 24.39
N GLU A 46 -2.07 8.16 25.08
CA GLU A 46 -1.18 9.19 24.53
C GLU A 46 -0.37 8.68 23.32
N ALA A 47 0.15 7.45 23.40
CA ALA A 47 0.82 6.78 22.29
C ALA A 47 -0.12 6.50 21.10
N MET A 48 -1.43 6.34 21.36
CA MET A 48 -2.44 6.22 20.30
C MET A 48 -2.81 7.58 19.71
N GLU A 49 -2.98 8.61 20.53
CA GLU A 49 -3.31 9.97 20.09
C GLU A 49 -2.22 10.54 19.17
N SER A 50 -0.95 10.16 19.36
CA SER A 50 0.12 10.57 18.46
C SER A 50 -0.07 10.10 17.01
N GLN A 51 -0.92 9.09 16.75
CA GLN A 51 -1.26 8.63 15.40
C GLN A 51 -2.23 9.58 14.67
N HIS A 52 -2.82 10.54 15.39
CA HIS A 52 -3.74 11.55 14.86
C HIS A 52 -3.10 12.94 14.77
N ALA A 53 -1.76 13.03 14.90
CA ALA A 53 -1.05 14.30 14.77
C ALA A 53 -1.26 14.90 13.36
N PRO A 54 -1.64 16.18 13.22
CA PRO A 54 -1.93 16.80 11.92
C PRO A 54 -0.75 16.84 10.94
N ASP A 55 0.47 16.72 11.46
CA ASP A 55 1.71 16.81 10.71
C ASP A 55 2.31 15.44 10.36
N ARG A 56 1.65 14.35 10.79
CA ARG A 56 1.98 12.96 10.47
C ARG A 56 1.70 12.68 9.00
N LEU A 57 2.69 12.11 8.31
CA LEU A 57 2.51 11.69 6.92
C LEU A 57 1.77 10.36 6.83
N LEU A 58 0.89 10.25 5.84
CA LEU A 58 0.25 8.99 5.47
C LEU A 58 1.21 8.10 4.68
N ARG A 59 0.89 6.80 4.65
CA ARG A 59 1.69 5.82 3.91
C ARG A 59 1.73 6.12 2.41
N THR A 60 0.65 6.64 1.82
CA THR A 60 0.56 7.04 0.41
C THR A 60 1.43 8.24 0.08
N GLU A 61 1.55 9.20 1.01
CA GLU A 61 2.46 10.34 0.89
C GLU A 61 3.91 9.84 0.95
N ILE A 62 4.28 9.04 1.94
CA ILE A 62 5.64 8.46 2.04
C ILE A 62 5.97 7.62 0.80
N ALA A 63 5.03 6.80 0.31
CA ALA A 63 5.20 6.03 -0.92
C ALA A 63 5.44 6.93 -2.14
N THR A 64 4.78 8.09 -2.20
CA THR A 64 5.01 9.12 -3.23
C THR A 64 6.44 9.67 -3.13
N LEU A 65 6.91 10.00 -1.93
CA LEU A 65 8.30 10.47 -1.72
C LEU A 65 9.33 9.43 -2.17
N ILE A 66 9.12 8.15 -1.82
CA ILE A 66 9.99 7.04 -2.24
C ILE A 66 9.97 6.91 -3.77
N GLY A 67 8.78 6.94 -4.38
CA GLY A 67 8.59 6.84 -5.82
C GLY A 67 9.29 7.96 -6.61
N LEU A 68 9.28 9.19 -6.08
CA LEU A 68 9.96 10.34 -6.67
C LEU A 68 11.49 10.28 -6.48
N MET A 69 11.94 9.86 -5.30
CA MET A 69 13.36 9.75 -4.96
C MET A 69 14.09 8.77 -5.89
N VAL A 70 13.50 7.61 -6.20
CA VAL A 70 14.14 6.58 -7.04
C VAL A 70 14.23 6.95 -8.53
N GLN A 71 13.70 8.11 -8.93
CA GLN A 71 13.81 8.59 -10.32
C GLN A 71 15.23 9.01 -10.69
N VAL A 72 16.09 9.19 -9.70
CA VAL A 72 17.54 9.36 -9.85
C VAL A 72 18.26 8.37 -8.93
N PRO A 73 19.54 8.05 -9.20
CA PRO A 73 20.37 7.41 -8.19
C PRO A 73 20.43 8.29 -6.94
N PHE A 74 19.89 7.80 -5.82
CA PHE A 74 19.84 8.58 -4.59
C PHE A 74 21.19 8.57 -3.87
N ASP A 75 21.52 9.69 -3.24
CA ASP A 75 22.69 9.85 -2.39
C ASP A 75 22.32 9.53 -0.93
N ALA A 76 23.15 8.76 -0.24
CA ALA A 76 22.98 8.37 1.17
C ALA A 76 23.97 9.08 2.12
N ALA A 77 24.56 10.19 1.69
CA ALA A 77 25.32 11.08 2.55
C ALA A 77 24.38 11.83 3.49
N VAL A 78 24.74 11.83 4.78
CA VAL A 78 23.95 12.52 5.82
C VAL A 78 24.01 14.04 5.57
N PRO A 79 22.86 14.72 5.38
CA PRO A 79 22.84 16.17 5.20
C PRO A 79 23.25 16.89 6.49
N ALA A 80 23.78 18.10 6.34
CA ALA A 80 23.99 18.98 7.49
C ALA A 80 22.65 19.24 8.23
N PRO A 81 22.62 19.41 9.57
CA PRO A 81 21.38 19.53 10.34
C PRO A 81 20.38 20.58 9.81
N ALA A 82 20.88 21.75 9.39
CA ALA A 82 20.03 22.80 8.83
C ALA A 82 19.38 22.40 7.49
N GLN A 83 20.12 21.69 6.64
CA GLN A 83 19.61 21.18 5.37
C GLN A 83 18.63 20.03 5.61
N PHE A 84 18.91 19.16 6.58
CA PHE A 84 18.02 18.07 6.95
C PHE A 84 16.69 18.60 7.47
N GLN A 85 16.70 19.59 8.36
CA GLN A 85 15.47 20.25 8.83
C GLN A 85 14.72 20.93 7.67
N ALA A 86 15.44 21.60 6.77
CA ALA A 86 14.82 22.22 5.59
C ALA A 86 14.12 21.19 4.69
N TYR A 87 14.66 19.98 4.53
CA TYR A 87 13.95 18.91 3.82
C TYR A 87 12.65 18.54 4.52
N ILE A 88 12.67 18.36 5.84
CA ILE A 88 11.47 18.01 6.61
C ILE A 88 10.38 19.08 6.45
N ASP A 89 10.75 20.35 6.67
CA ASP A 89 9.80 21.47 6.64
C ASP A 89 9.20 21.66 5.24
N GLN A 90 10.02 21.58 4.19
CA GLN A 90 9.56 21.73 2.81
C GLN A 90 8.67 20.57 2.38
N THR A 91 9.00 19.33 2.75
CA THR A 91 8.15 18.17 2.46
C THR A 91 6.77 18.31 3.09
N GLN A 92 6.70 18.69 4.36
CA GLN A 92 5.42 18.88 5.06
C GLN A 92 4.61 20.04 4.45
N ALA A 93 5.26 21.16 4.10
CA ALA A 93 4.60 22.28 3.45
C ALA A 93 4.02 21.89 2.09
N LEU A 94 4.81 21.21 1.24
CA LEU A 94 4.38 20.79 -0.09
C LEU A 94 3.27 19.73 -0.05
N LEU A 95 3.35 18.74 0.85
CA LEU A 95 2.29 17.75 1.02
C LEU A 95 1.00 18.38 1.56
N LYS A 96 1.11 19.36 2.46
CA LYS A 96 -0.04 20.15 2.89
C LYS A 96 -0.66 20.94 1.72
N GLU A 97 0.16 21.61 0.92
CA GLU A 97 -0.32 22.33 -0.28
C GLU A 97 -1.00 21.36 -1.26
N LEU A 98 -0.46 20.15 -1.42
CA LEU A 98 -1.01 19.10 -2.28
C LEU A 98 -2.38 18.63 -1.79
N HIS A 99 -2.52 18.37 -0.49
CA HIS A 99 -3.80 18.03 0.13
C HIS A 99 -4.83 19.14 -0.06
N ASP A 100 -4.45 20.40 0.17
CA ASP A 100 -5.33 21.57 0.01
C ASP A 100 -5.75 21.75 -1.48
N SER A 101 -4.85 21.49 -2.43
CA SER A 101 -5.11 21.52 -3.87
C SER A 101 -6.12 20.45 -4.30
N LEU A 102 -5.97 19.22 -3.82
CA LEU A 102 -6.90 18.11 -4.08
C LEU A 102 -8.28 18.33 -3.42
N SER A 103 -8.30 18.91 -2.22
CA SER A 103 -9.52 19.21 -1.48
C SER A 103 -10.36 20.33 -2.10
N ALA A 104 -9.75 21.21 -2.90
CA ALA A 104 -10.45 22.34 -3.51
C ALA A 104 -11.62 21.89 -4.41
N GLY A 105 -11.48 20.78 -5.14
CA GLY A 105 -12.55 20.21 -5.98
C GLY A 105 -13.74 19.69 -5.15
N TRP A 106 -13.47 19.00 -4.04
CA TRP A 106 -14.48 18.49 -3.11
C TRP A 106 -15.32 19.61 -2.49
N LEU A 107 -14.66 20.69 -2.05
CA LEU A 107 -15.31 21.86 -1.43
C LEU A 107 -16.23 22.63 -2.39
N VAL A 108 -15.98 22.58 -3.70
CA VAL A 108 -16.86 23.19 -4.72
C VAL A 108 -18.23 22.50 -4.78
N GLY A 109 -18.32 21.22 -4.39
CA GLY A 109 -19.57 20.48 -4.23
C GLY A 109 -20.39 20.86 -2.99
N PHE A 110 -19.80 21.60 -2.04
CA PHE A 110 -20.46 22.14 -0.86
C PHE A 110 -20.81 23.62 -1.07
N ARG A 111 -21.71 23.92 -2.00
CA ARG A 111 -22.27 25.28 -2.14
C ARG A 111 -23.60 25.38 -1.40
N PRO A 112 -23.77 26.35 -0.49
CA PRO A 112 -25.09 26.67 0.04
C PRO A 112 -25.99 27.12 -1.13
N SER A 113 -27.08 26.39 -1.38
CA SER A 113 -28.14 26.83 -2.28
C SER A 113 -29.42 26.95 -1.45
N ASP A 114 -29.95 28.17 -1.32
CA ASP A 114 -31.24 28.46 -0.67
C ASP A 114 -31.40 27.95 0.77
N GLY A 115 -30.35 28.06 1.59
CA GLY A 115 -30.42 27.72 3.03
C GLY A 115 -30.52 26.23 3.34
N LEU A 116 -30.52 25.37 2.31
CA LEU A 116 -30.27 23.94 2.43
C LEU A 116 -28.87 23.62 1.89
N MET A 117 -28.12 22.79 2.61
CA MET A 117 -26.92 22.16 2.06
C MET A 117 -27.36 21.22 0.93
N SER A 118 -27.29 21.68 -0.33
CA SER A 118 -27.36 20.73 -1.45
C SER A 118 -25.98 20.10 -1.56
N ILE A 119 -25.88 18.86 -1.06
CA ILE A 119 -24.73 18.02 -1.35
C ILE A 119 -24.93 17.58 -2.79
N SER A 120 -24.25 18.23 -3.75
CA SER A 120 -24.08 17.59 -5.05
C SER A 120 -23.40 16.26 -4.81
N ASP A 121 -23.94 15.17 -5.34
CA ASP A 121 -23.41 13.82 -5.12
C ASP A 121 -21.87 13.83 -5.25
N PRO A 122 -21.11 13.62 -4.16
CA PRO A 122 -19.66 13.71 -4.19
C PRO A 122 -19.03 12.65 -5.10
N PHE A 123 -19.79 11.62 -5.48
CA PHE A 123 -19.41 10.57 -6.43
C PHE A 123 -19.77 10.91 -7.88
N SER A 124 -20.29 12.11 -8.15
CA SER A 124 -20.75 12.51 -9.49
C SER A 124 -19.63 12.84 -10.49
N SER A 125 -18.43 13.16 -10.01
CA SER A 125 -17.22 13.33 -10.82
C SER A 125 -16.03 12.57 -10.22
N GLY A 126 -15.20 11.99 -11.08
CA GLY A 126 -13.97 11.31 -10.74
C GLY A 126 -12.91 12.27 -10.21
N GLU A 127 -12.92 13.54 -10.63
CA GLU A 127 -12.06 14.58 -10.07
C GLU A 127 -12.27 14.76 -8.56
N ASN A 128 -13.54 14.73 -8.11
CA ASN A 128 -13.87 14.82 -6.68
C ASN A 128 -13.46 13.57 -5.90
N LEU A 129 -13.28 12.42 -6.57
CA LEU A 129 -12.88 11.18 -5.92
C LEU A 129 -11.37 11.04 -5.75
N ARG A 130 -10.55 11.94 -6.31
CA ARG A 130 -9.08 11.82 -6.24
C ARG A 130 -8.54 11.99 -4.81
N GLU A 131 -9.04 12.98 -4.08
CA GLU A 131 -8.69 13.21 -2.67
C GLU A 131 -9.05 11.99 -1.81
N PRO A 132 -10.32 11.54 -1.75
CA PRO A 132 -10.69 10.46 -0.85
C PRO A 132 -10.08 9.13 -1.26
N MET A 133 -9.70 8.93 -2.53
CA MET A 133 -8.97 7.73 -2.96
C MET A 133 -7.49 7.75 -2.57
N PHE A 134 -6.86 8.93 -2.53
CA PHE A 134 -5.44 9.07 -2.18
C PHE A 134 -5.21 9.12 -0.67
N TYR A 135 -6.10 9.80 0.06
CA TYR A 135 -6.07 9.92 1.53
C TYR A 135 -7.00 8.91 2.23
N ALA A 136 -7.53 7.92 1.49
CA ALA A 136 -8.28 6.80 2.07
C ALA A 136 -7.46 6.09 3.16
N GLY A 137 -8.17 5.58 4.17
CA GLY A 137 -7.59 4.64 5.12
C GLY A 137 -7.07 3.36 4.42
N GLU A 138 -6.19 2.68 5.13
CA GLU A 138 -5.61 1.40 4.70
C GLU A 138 -6.69 0.34 4.47
N SER A 139 -6.52 -0.47 3.43
CA SER A 139 -7.51 -1.52 3.08
C SER A 139 -7.46 -2.72 4.02
N ALA A 140 -6.31 -2.98 4.64
CA ALA A 140 -6.08 -4.10 5.55
C ALA A 140 -4.87 -3.81 6.45
N TYR A 141 -4.77 -4.51 7.58
CA TYR A 141 -3.57 -4.49 8.42
C TYR A 141 -2.46 -5.37 7.83
N GLY A 142 -1.19 -5.12 8.22
CA GLY A 142 -0.04 -5.90 7.73
C GLY A 142 -0.19 -7.41 7.94
N PHE A 143 -0.60 -7.84 9.14
CA PHE A 143 -0.84 -9.26 9.42
C PHE A 143 -1.95 -9.88 8.55
N GLN A 144 -2.95 -9.08 8.15
CA GLN A 144 -4.01 -9.53 7.24
C GLN A 144 -3.45 -9.74 5.84
N TYR A 145 -2.60 -8.83 5.34
CA TYR A 145 -1.96 -9.03 4.04
C TYR A 145 -1.12 -10.31 4.00
N SER A 146 -0.33 -10.59 5.04
CA SER A 146 0.42 -11.85 5.13
C SER A 146 -0.49 -13.07 5.06
N ALA A 147 -1.51 -13.11 5.93
CA ALA A 147 -2.43 -14.25 5.99
C ALA A 147 -3.22 -14.42 4.68
N PHE A 148 -3.70 -13.32 4.10
CA PHE A 148 -4.49 -13.36 2.87
C PHE A 148 -3.63 -13.66 1.65
N ALA A 149 -2.34 -13.28 1.63
CA ALA A 149 -1.45 -13.62 0.53
C ALA A 149 -1.26 -15.13 0.41
N GLU A 150 -1.02 -15.82 1.54
CA GLU A 150 -0.92 -17.28 1.55
C GLU A 150 -2.22 -17.93 1.08
N LEU A 151 -3.36 -17.52 1.64
CA LEU A 151 -4.66 -18.08 1.24
C LEU A 151 -4.99 -17.84 -0.25
N LYS A 152 -4.63 -16.66 -0.76
CA LYS A 152 -4.94 -16.25 -2.14
C LYS A 152 -4.08 -16.94 -3.17
N HIS A 153 -2.78 -17.11 -2.90
CA HIS A 153 -1.81 -17.53 -3.92
C HIS A 153 -1.26 -18.95 -3.71
N ALA A 154 -1.60 -19.66 -2.61
CA ALA A 154 -1.13 -21.04 -2.40
C ALA A 154 -1.50 -21.99 -3.55
N VAL A 155 -2.67 -21.79 -4.17
CA VAL A 155 -3.09 -22.58 -5.36
C VAL A 155 -2.22 -22.31 -6.59
N ASP A 156 -1.47 -21.20 -6.59
CA ASP A 156 -0.58 -20.76 -7.66
C ASP A 156 0.91 -21.05 -7.36
N ASP A 157 1.22 -21.72 -6.25
CA ASP A 157 2.61 -22.00 -5.83
C ASP A 157 3.41 -22.76 -6.89
N GLY A 158 2.79 -23.66 -7.63
CA GLY A 158 3.45 -24.35 -8.74
C GLY A 158 3.92 -23.39 -9.83
N TRP A 159 3.11 -22.36 -10.16
CA TRP A 159 3.49 -21.33 -11.11
C TRP A 159 4.55 -20.38 -10.54
N LEU A 160 4.42 -19.99 -9.26
CA LEU A 160 5.39 -19.14 -8.58
C LEU A 160 6.77 -19.81 -8.49
N LEU A 161 6.82 -21.09 -8.15
CA LEU A 161 8.07 -21.85 -8.14
C LEU A 161 8.72 -21.91 -9.52
N GLU A 162 7.94 -22.19 -10.56
CA GLU A 162 8.47 -22.31 -11.93
C GLU A 162 8.97 -20.96 -12.47
N LYS A 163 8.18 -19.89 -12.31
CA LYS A 163 8.47 -18.59 -12.95
C LYS A 163 9.25 -17.62 -12.08
N LYS A 164 9.16 -17.77 -10.76
CA LYS A 164 9.75 -16.83 -9.78
C LYS A 164 10.73 -17.50 -8.83
N GLY A 165 10.72 -18.82 -8.69
CA GLY A 165 11.71 -19.57 -7.88
C GLY A 165 11.37 -19.67 -6.39
N PHE A 166 10.14 -19.35 -5.98
CA PHE A 166 9.69 -19.43 -4.59
C PHE A 166 8.18 -19.73 -4.51
N GLU A 167 7.72 -20.21 -3.35
CA GLU A 167 6.30 -20.34 -2.99
C GLU A 167 5.85 -19.09 -2.23
N ILE A 168 4.56 -18.73 -2.25
CA ILE A 168 4.10 -17.50 -1.59
C ILE A 168 4.45 -17.47 -0.09
N ALA A 169 4.45 -18.64 0.57
CA ALA A 169 4.84 -18.78 1.96
C ALA A 169 6.32 -18.38 2.21
N ASP A 170 7.21 -18.55 1.23
CA ASP A 170 8.59 -18.09 1.33
C ASP A 170 8.66 -16.56 1.39
N ALA A 171 7.86 -15.87 0.56
CA ALA A 171 7.79 -14.42 0.54
C ALA A 171 7.23 -13.85 1.85
N VAL A 172 6.19 -14.49 2.39
CA VAL A 172 5.62 -14.12 3.70
C VAL A 172 6.62 -14.34 4.83
N ARG A 173 7.33 -15.47 4.83
CA ARG A 173 8.37 -15.76 5.84
C ARG A 173 9.53 -14.77 5.77
N LEU A 174 9.95 -14.38 4.57
CA LEU A 174 10.97 -13.33 4.39
C LEU A 174 10.47 -11.99 4.94
N ALA A 175 9.23 -11.59 4.65
CA ALA A 175 8.69 -10.34 5.17
C ALA A 175 8.60 -10.34 6.71
N GLN A 176 8.19 -11.44 7.33
CA GLN A 176 8.19 -11.59 8.79
C GLN A 176 9.60 -11.51 9.39
N ALA A 177 10.60 -12.13 8.74
CA ALA A 177 11.99 -12.00 9.15
C ALA A 177 12.47 -10.54 9.10
N LEU A 178 12.14 -9.82 8.01
CA LEU A 178 12.48 -8.40 7.88
C LEU A 178 11.78 -7.53 8.93
N GLU A 179 10.52 -7.81 9.28
CA GLU A 179 9.83 -7.09 10.35
C GLU A 179 10.61 -7.16 11.67
N ASN A 180 11.07 -8.34 12.05
CA ASN A 180 11.87 -8.54 13.26
C ASN A 180 13.23 -7.82 13.16
N ILE A 181 13.98 -8.04 12.07
CA ILE A 181 15.31 -7.45 11.87
C ILE A 181 15.24 -5.92 11.92
N LEU A 182 14.29 -5.32 11.20
CA LEU A 182 14.17 -3.87 11.08
C LEU A 182 13.65 -3.25 12.38
N THR A 183 12.72 -3.91 13.09
CA THR A 183 12.24 -3.43 14.40
C THR A 183 13.39 -3.36 15.40
N GLU A 184 14.17 -4.44 15.53
CA GLU A 184 15.33 -4.46 16.42
C GLU A 184 16.37 -3.41 16.03
N ARG A 185 16.63 -3.26 14.73
CA ARG A 185 17.60 -2.28 14.22
C ARG A 185 17.16 -0.84 14.45
N GLN A 186 15.88 -0.52 14.25
CA GLN A 186 15.32 0.81 14.52
C GLN A 186 15.42 1.15 16.02
N MET A 187 15.12 0.18 16.90
CA MET A 187 15.28 0.35 18.34
C MET A 187 16.75 0.58 18.74
N ALA A 188 17.67 -0.21 18.18
CA ALA A 188 19.10 -0.07 18.44
C ALA A 188 19.63 1.28 17.93
N GLN A 189 19.26 1.67 16.70
CA GLN A 189 19.65 2.94 16.10
C GLN A 189 19.14 4.12 16.92
N SER A 190 17.87 4.12 17.31
CA SER A 190 17.28 5.19 18.14
C SER A 190 18.02 5.36 19.48
N LYS A 191 18.44 4.26 20.11
CA LYS A 191 19.28 4.30 21.33
C LYS A 191 20.67 4.86 21.05
N ALA A 192 21.31 4.41 19.96
CA ALA A 192 22.66 4.83 19.57
C ALA A 192 22.74 6.34 19.29
N LEU A 193 21.69 6.93 18.68
CA LEU A 193 21.65 8.37 18.38
C LEU A 193 21.88 9.27 19.60
N ARG A 194 21.49 8.82 20.81
CA ARG A 194 21.69 9.60 22.05
C ARG A 194 23.15 9.86 22.40
N GLY A 195 24.06 9.02 21.91
CA GLY A 195 25.51 9.15 22.11
C GLY A 195 26.24 9.81 20.95
N LEU A 196 25.56 10.16 19.87
CA LEU A 196 26.14 10.77 18.69
C LEU A 196 25.89 12.28 18.68
N PRO A 197 26.81 13.07 18.10
CA PRO A 197 26.57 14.49 17.96
C PRO A 197 25.49 14.74 16.88
N PRO A 198 24.72 15.85 16.97
CA PRO A 198 23.55 16.10 16.12
C PRO A 198 23.80 16.04 14.61
N GLU A 199 25.02 16.39 14.16
CA GLU A 199 25.44 16.30 12.76
C GLU A 199 25.40 14.88 12.17
N ASN A 200 25.39 13.85 13.02
CA ASN A 200 25.36 12.45 12.59
C ASN A 200 23.99 11.80 12.87
N TRP A 201 22.98 12.57 13.25
CA TRP A 201 21.66 12.01 13.57
C TRP A 201 20.92 11.58 12.32
N THR A 202 20.76 10.26 12.16
CA THR A 202 19.92 9.70 11.11
C THR A 202 19.30 8.36 11.52
N MET A 203 18.08 8.12 11.07
CA MET A 203 17.39 6.84 11.24
C MET A 203 17.59 5.89 10.05
N LEU A 204 18.21 6.33 8.95
CA LEU A 204 18.34 5.53 7.73
C LEU A 204 18.96 4.13 7.97
N PRO A 205 20.03 3.96 8.77
CA PRO A 205 20.58 2.63 9.04
C PRO A 205 19.56 1.66 9.63
N GLY A 206 18.54 2.16 10.35
CA GLY A 206 17.42 1.38 10.90
C GLY A 206 16.57 0.67 9.85
N PHE A 207 16.66 1.06 8.57
CA PHE A 207 15.86 0.52 7.47
C PHE A 207 16.67 -0.36 6.50
N THR A 208 17.94 -0.57 6.80
CA THR A 208 18.84 -1.39 5.99
C THR A 208 18.82 -2.84 6.44
N PHE A 209 19.16 -3.77 5.56
CA PHE A 209 19.39 -5.18 5.89
C PHE A 209 20.23 -5.88 4.80
N THR A 210 20.74 -7.06 5.10
CA THR A 210 21.46 -7.92 4.17
C THR A 210 20.75 -9.27 3.97
N LEU A 211 21.09 -9.96 2.88
CA LEU A 211 20.63 -11.34 2.68
C LEU A 211 21.08 -12.26 3.82
N GLU A 212 22.31 -12.09 4.31
CA GLU A 212 22.88 -12.91 5.38
C GLU A 212 22.06 -12.83 6.67
N GLU A 213 21.61 -11.63 7.03
CA GLU A 213 20.74 -11.41 8.18
C GLU A 213 19.37 -12.06 8.01
N VAL A 214 18.79 -11.99 6.80
CA VAL A 214 17.54 -12.68 6.48
C VAL A 214 17.70 -14.19 6.62
N LEU A 215 18.77 -14.78 6.07
CA LEU A 215 19.02 -16.22 6.14
C LEU A 215 19.26 -16.71 7.57
N ALA A 216 19.81 -15.86 8.44
CA ALA A 216 20.07 -16.21 9.82
C ALA A 216 18.80 -16.42 10.66
N VAL A 217 17.65 -15.85 10.26
CA VAL A 217 16.42 -15.84 11.08
C VAL A 217 15.15 -16.31 10.36
N SER A 218 15.19 -16.52 9.04
CA SER A 218 14.01 -16.87 8.24
C SER A 218 13.83 -18.36 7.97
N ASP A 219 14.80 -19.22 8.29
CA ASP A 219 14.82 -20.65 7.91
C ASP A 219 14.63 -20.91 6.40
N LEU A 220 14.82 -19.89 5.54
CA LEU A 220 14.69 -20.01 4.10
C LEU A 220 15.96 -20.59 3.47
N ASP A 221 15.79 -21.40 2.43
CA ASP A 221 16.88 -21.74 1.53
C ASP A 221 17.42 -20.48 0.83
N ALA A 222 18.74 -20.39 0.68
CA ALA A 222 19.40 -19.23 0.09
C ALA A 222 18.87 -18.87 -1.31
N LYS A 223 18.57 -19.87 -2.15
CA LYS A 223 18.05 -19.61 -3.50
C LYS A 223 16.63 -19.05 -3.45
N ARG A 224 15.79 -19.56 -2.53
CA ARG A 224 14.42 -19.06 -2.32
C ARG A 224 14.44 -17.62 -1.80
N ALA A 225 15.29 -17.31 -0.82
CA ALA A 225 15.42 -15.95 -0.30
C ALA A 225 15.89 -14.96 -1.39
N VAL A 226 16.91 -15.33 -2.19
CA VAL A 226 17.37 -14.51 -3.32
C VAL A 226 16.26 -14.32 -4.36
N ALA A 227 15.48 -15.36 -4.66
CA ALA A 227 14.38 -15.30 -5.60
C ALA A 227 13.27 -14.34 -5.13
N VAL A 228 12.90 -14.40 -3.85
CA VAL A 228 11.94 -13.45 -3.24
C VAL A 228 12.49 -12.03 -3.31
N LEU A 229 13.72 -11.79 -2.85
CA LEU A 229 14.32 -10.46 -2.90
C LEU A 229 14.36 -9.92 -4.33
N SER A 230 14.74 -10.75 -5.31
CA SER A 230 14.78 -10.35 -6.72
C SER A 230 13.40 -9.95 -7.26
N ALA A 231 12.32 -10.57 -6.77
CA ALA A 231 10.97 -10.28 -7.23
C ALA A 231 10.37 -9.00 -6.62
N PHE A 232 10.82 -8.61 -5.43
CA PHE A 232 10.29 -7.44 -4.69
C PHE A 232 11.29 -6.28 -4.57
N THR A 233 12.48 -6.41 -5.15
CA THR A 233 13.47 -5.33 -5.25
C THR A 233 13.31 -4.58 -6.55
N LEU A 234 13.22 -3.25 -6.50
CA LEU A 234 13.21 -2.41 -7.68
C LEU A 234 14.57 -2.55 -8.38
N PRO A 235 14.62 -2.98 -9.66
CA PRO A 235 15.88 -3.11 -10.38
C PRO A 235 16.66 -1.79 -10.38
N ALA A 236 17.98 -1.88 -10.22
CA ALA A 236 18.84 -0.70 -10.11
C ALA A 236 18.83 0.18 -11.37
N GLU A 237 18.35 -0.31 -12.50
CA GLU A 237 18.14 0.43 -13.75
C GLU A 237 16.73 1.02 -13.89
N ASP A 238 15.75 0.51 -13.14
CA ASP A 238 14.38 1.05 -13.14
C ASP A 238 14.35 2.33 -12.32
N ARG A 239 14.13 3.45 -13.01
CA ARG A 239 14.04 4.80 -12.43
C ARG A 239 12.61 5.24 -12.24
N ASN A 240 11.64 4.32 -12.18
CA ASN A 240 10.23 4.63 -11.94
C ASN A 240 9.70 5.79 -12.81
N SER A 241 10.16 5.87 -14.07
CA SER A 241 9.95 7.04 -14.94
C SER A 241 8.50 7.22 -15.37
N ARG A 242 7.67 6.18 -15.16
CA ARG A 242 6.23 6.19 -15.40
C ARG A 242 5.44 6.88 -14.27
N PHE A 243 6.06 7.14 -13.12
CA PHE A 243 5.42 7.82 -11.99
C PHE A 243 5.44 9.34 -12.20
N THR A 244 4.52 9.82 -13.03
CA THR A 244 4.45 11.23 -13.45
C THR A 244 3.38 12.05 -12.72
N GLY A 245 2.67 11.46 -11.77
CA GLY A 245 1.63 12.10 -10.95
C GLY A 245 1.05 11.12 -9.94
N LEU A 246 0.24 11.58 -8.99
CA LEU A 246 -0.27 10.77 -7.86
C LEU A 246 -1.08 9.54 -8.29
N ASN A 247 -1.78 9.65 -9.42
CA ASN A 247 -2.59 8.58 -10.00
C ASN A 247 -1.80 7.68 -10.94
N ALA A 248 -0.52 7.98 -11.21
CA ALA A 248 0.31 7.16 -12.06
C ALA A 248 0.81 5.91 -11.31
N PHE A 249 1.21 4.89 -12.06
CA PHE A 249 1.78 3.69 -11.44
C PHE A 249 3.14 4.02 -10.80
N ASN A 250 3.24 3.78 -9.49
CA ASN A 250 4.50 3.86 -8.75
C ASN A 250 5.11 2.45 -8.63
N ALA A 251 6.22 2.20 -9.31
CA ALA A 251 6.91 0.92 -9.32
C ALA A 251 7.38 0.48 -7.92
N THR A 252 7.68 1.43 -7.02
CA THR A 252 8.12 1.12 -5.65
C THR A 252 6.99 0.52 -4.81
N ASN A 253 5.72 0.66 -5.20
CA ASN A 253 4.62 -0.02 -4.52
C ASN A 253 4.60 -1.52 -4.87
N ALA A 254 4.99 -1.88 -6.09
CA ALA A 254 5.09 -3.27 -6.54
C ALA A 254 6.44 -3.90 -6.16
N MET A 255 7.51 -3.10 -6.05
CA MET A 255 8.85 -3.55 -5.69
C MET A 255 9.44 -2.62 -4.62
N PRO A 256 9.02 -2.78 -3.35
CA PRO A 256 9.32 -1.82 -2.29
C PRO A 256 10.72 -1.93 -1.68
N ILE A 257 11.44 -3.00 -1.99
CA ILE A 257 12.83 -3.15 -1.56
C ILE A 257 13.73 -2.39 -2.56
N LEU A 258 14.70 -1.65 -2.05
CA LEU A 258 15.67 -0.91 -2.87
C LEU A 258 17.07 -1.45 -2.63
N HIS A 259 17.94 -1.32 -3.64
CA HIS A 259 19.38 -1.54 -3.46
C HIS A 259 20.00 -0.39 -2.66
N HIS A 260 20.92 -0.72 -1.74
CA HIS A 260 21.67 0.24 -0.94
C HIS A 260 23.14 -0.18 -0.87
N GLY A 261 24.03 0.56 -1.54
CA GLY A 261 25.47 0.23 -1.54
C GLY A 261 25.79 -1.16 -2.10
N ALA A 262 26.95 -1.70 -1.72
CA ALA A 262 27.47 -2.96 -2.24
C ALA A 262 26.92 -4.16 -1.44
N GLY A 263 25.69 -4.56 -1.73
CA GLY A 263 25.09 -5.79 -1.20
C GLY A 263 24.01 -5.60 -0.12
N ASP A 264 23.78 -4.37 0.34
CA ASP A 264 22.71 -4.08 1.28
C ASP A 264 21.41 -3.75 0.53
N TYR A 265 20.31 -3.94 1.24
CA TYR A 265 18.98 -3.59 0.84
C TYR A 265 18.42 -2.52 1.77
N LEU A 266 17.47 -1.75 1.26
CA LEU A 266 16.73 -0.72 1.99
C LEU A 266 15.23 -1.01 1.88
N LEU A 267 14.55 -1.10 3.03
CA LEU A 267 13.10 -1.22 3.11
C LEU A 267 12.54 -0.17 4.06
N LEU A 268 12.02 0.92 3.50
CA LEU A 268 11.52 2.08 4.25
C LEU A 268 10.10 1.86 4.80
N GLN A 269 9.29 1.03 4.13
CA GLN A 269 7.92 0.75 4.53
C GLN A 269 7.62 -0.75 4.47
N GLN A 270 7.69 -1.41 5.64
CA GLN A 270 7.34 -2.84 5.78
C GLN A 270 5.92 -3.15 5.26
N TYR A 271 4.98 -2.25 5.52
CA TYR A 271 3.61 -2.40 5.03
C TYR A 271 3.53 -2.53 3.50
N SER A 272 4.34 -1.77 2.77
CA SER A 272 4.35 -1.80 1.31
C SER A 272 4.86 -3.15 0.78
N LEU A 273 5.79 -3.81 1.49
CA LEU A 273 6.21 -5.18 1.16
C LEU A 273 5.06 -6.18 1.34
N LEU A 274 4.35 -6.10 2.46
CA LEU A 274 3.22 -7.00 2.75
C LEU A 274 2.08 -6.82 1.74
N GLU A 275 1.73 -5.57 1.43
CA GLU A 275 0.74 -5.25 0.40
C GLU A 275 1.20 -5.73 -0.98
N SER A 276 2.48 -5.56 -1.32
CA SER A 276 3.04 -6.06 -2.57
C SER A 276 3.00 -7.58 -2.68
N ILE A 277 3.33 -8.30 -1.61
CA ILE A 277 3.24 -9.77 -1.57
C ILE A 277 1.79 -10.23 -1.81
N TYR A 278 0.80 -9.49 -1.30
CA TYR A 278 -0.60 -9.78 -1.55
C TYR A 278 -1.06 -9.43 -2.98
N GLU A 279 -0.59 -8.34 -3.57
CA GLU A 279 -1.07 -7.81 -4.86
C GLU A 279 -0.24 -8.28 -6.08
N SER A 280 1.09 -8.13 -6.02
CA SER A 280 2.01 -8.27 -7.16
C SER A 280 1.97 -9.64 -7.85
N PRO A 281 1.87 -10.79 -7.14
CA PRO A 281 1.82 -12.10 -7.80
C PRO A 281 0.70 -12.22 -8.84
N PHE A 282 -0.46 -11.65 -8.57
CA PHE A 282 -1.57 -11.64 -9.52
C PHE A 282 -1.19 -10.91 -10.82
N PHE A 283 -0.52 -9.76 -10.73
CA PHE A 283 -0.13 -8.99 -11.92
C PHE A 283 0.96 -9.70 -12.72
N TRP A 284 1.87 -10.43 -12.08
CA TRP A 284 2.84 -11.26 -12.79
C TRP A 284 2.15 -12.36 -13.59
N MET A 285 1.20 -13.06 -12.98
CA MET A 285 0.42 -14.11 -13.64
C MET A 285 -0.47 -13.57 -14.77
N MET A 286 -1.00 -12.36 -14.63
CA MET A 286 -1.75 -11.67 -15.70
C MET A 286 -0.88 -11.33 -16.92
N GLY A 287 0.44 -11.21 -16.72
CA GLY A 287 1.43 -11.03 -17.79
C GLY A 287 1.80 -12.32 -18.52
N ASP A 288 1.44 -13.49 -18.00
CA ASP A 288 1.64 -14.79 -18.63
C ASP A 288 0.39 -15.19 -19.44
N PRO A 289 0.45 -15.19 -20.79
CA PRO A 289 -0.70 -15.50 -21.64
C PRO A 289 -1.30 -16.89 -21.38
N ASP A 290 -0.47 -17.87 -21.00
CA ASP A 290 -0.90 -19.26 -20.81
C ASP A 290 -1.51 -19.49 -19.43
N TYR A 291 -1.21 -18.62 -18.47
CA TYR A 291 -1.69 -18.73 -17.09
C TYR A 291 -2.79 -17.72 -16.72
N LYS A 292 -2.89 -16.60 -17.44
CA LYS A 292 -3.82 -15.50 -17.16
C LYS A 292 -5.26 -15.95 -16.89
N ALA A 293 -5.78 -16.92 -17.65
CA ALA A 293 -7.14 -17.42 -17.46
C ALA A 293 -7.32 -18.12 -16.10
N LYS A 294 -6.33 -18.94 -15.68
CA LYS A 294 -6.34 -19.60 -14.37
C LYS A 294 -6.25 -18.59 -13.22
N ALA A 295 -5.33 -17.62 -13.32
CA ALA A 295 -5.17 -16.59 -12.30
C ALA A 295 -6.45 -15.74 -12.09
N LEU A 296 -7.21 -15.46 -13.16
CA LEU A 296 -8.51 -14.80 -13.05
C LEU A 296 -9.53 -15.65 -12.30
N THR A 297 -9.59 -16.95 -12.60
CA THR A 297 -10.47 -17.90 -11.92
C THR A 297 -10.12 -18.02 -10.44
N HIS A 298 -8.85 -18.31 -10.11
CA HIS A 298 -8.40 -18.46 -8.72
C HIS A 298 -8.67 -17.20 -7.89
N ARG A 299 -8.45 -16.00 -8.46
CA ARG A 299 -8.75 -14.73 -7.78
C ARG A 299 -10.25 -14.56 -7.47
N GLY A 300 -11.12 -15.00 -8.38
CA GLY A 300 -12.58 -15.00 -8.17
C GLY A 300 -12.97 -15.97 -7.05
N GLU A 301 -12.55 -17.23 -7.17
CA GLU A 301 -12.81 -18.30 -6.22
C GLU A 301 -12.31 -17.95 -4.81
N PHE A 302 -11.12 -17.35 -4.68
CA PHE A 302 -10.60 -16.86 -3.41
C PHE A 302 -11.55 -15.84 -2.76
N THR A 303 -12.05 -14.87 -3.53
CA THR A 303 -12.90 -13.79 -2.99
C THR A 303 -14.22 -14.34 -2.43
N GLU A 304 -14.87 -15.24 -3.17
CA GLU A 304 -16.11 -15.91 -2.76
C GLU A 304 -15.88 -16.84 -1.55
N THR A 305 -14.84 -17.67 -1.62
CA THR A 305 -14.50 -18.64 -0.58
C THR A 305 -14.15 -17.95 0.73
N PHE A 306 -13.33 -16.88 0.67
CA PHE A 306 -12.92 -16.11 1.83
C PHE A 306 -14.11 -15.43 2.52
N ALA A 307 -15.00 -14.78 1.75
CA ALA A 307 -16.21 -14.17 2.28
C ALA A 307 -17.12 -15.21 2.96
N MET A 308 -17.30 -16.36 2.33
CA MET A 308 -18.08 -17.47 2.86
C MET A 308 -17.48 -18.01 4.17
N GLN A 309 -16.17 -18.28 4.21
CA GLN A 309 -15.49 -18.81 5.40
C GLN A 309 -15.60 -17.83 6.58
N THR A 310 -15.34 -16.55 6.33
CA THR A 310 -15.47 -15.49 7.35
C THR A 310 -16.88 -15.46 7.94
N LEU A 311 -17.92 -15.53 7.09
CA LEU A 311 -19.30 -15.54 7.56
C LEU A 311 -19.67 -16.84 8.30
N ARG A 312 -19.07 -17.97 7.94
CA ARG A 312 -19.27 -19.24 8.65
C ARG A 312 -18.71 -19.21 10.07
N GLU A 313 -17.59 -18.53 10.29
CA GLU A 313 -17.03 -18.36 11.63
C GLU A 313 -17.97 -17.56 12.54
N VAL A 314 -18.68 -16.58 11.98
CA VAL A 314 -19.61 -15.72 12.74
C VAL A 314 -20.99 -16.37 12.93
N PHE A 315 -21.58 -16.93 11.87
CA PHE A 315 -22.99 -17.39 11.88
C PHE A 315 -23.15 -18.91 11.98
N GLY A 316 -22.06 -19.66 11.82
CA GLY A 316 -22.04 -21.12 11.77
C GLY A 316 -22.35 -21.68 10.37
N ALA A 317 -21.70 -22.81 10.04
CA ALA A 317 -21.78 -23.43 8.70
C ALA A 317 -23.21 -23.73 8.21
N GLY A 318 -24.12 -24.12 9.11
CA GLY A 318 -25.51 -24.45 8.76
C GLY A 318 -26.37 -23.27 8.32
N ARG A 319 -25.87 -22.03 8.42
CA ARG A 319 -26.60 -20.80 8.10
C ARG A 319 -26.01 -20.01 6.94
N VAL A 320 -24.93 -20.50 6.34
CA VAL A 320 -24.19 -19.83 5.26
C VAL A 320 -24.19 -20.72 4.03
N HIS A 321 -24.81 -20.23 2.98
CA HIS A 321 -24.99 -20.90 1.70
C HIS A 321 -24.16 -20.17 0.62
N GLN A 322 -23.61 -20.93 -0.32
CA GLN A 322 -22.77 -20.39 -1.40
C GLN A 322 -23.42 -20.71 -2.74
N ASN A 323 -23.23 -19.85 -3.74
CA ASN A 323 -23.69 -20.01 -5.12
C ASN A 323 -25.18 -20.35 -5.20
N VAL A 324 -26.00 -19.51 -4.55
CA VAL A 324 -27.45 -19.73 -4.44
C VAL A 324 -28.14 -19.19 -5.68
N ASP A 325 -28.69 -20.10 -6.47
CA ASP A 325 -29.50 -19.75 -7.63
C ASP A 325 -30.88 -19.23 -7.24
N ILE A 326 -31.25 -18.09 -7.82
CA ILE A 326 -32.58 -17.53 -7.72
C ILE A 326 -33.36 -17.88 -8.99
N TYR A 327 -34.56 -18.42 -8.83
CA TYR A 327 -35.45 -18.75 -9.94
C TYR A 327 -36.78 -18.00 -9.84
N HIS A 328 -37.34 -17.63 -10.98
CA HIS A 328 -38.75 -17.29 -11.10
C HIS A 328 -39.63 -18.52 -10.83
N PRO A 329 -40.91 -18.32 -10.44
CA PRO A 329 -41.87 -19.42 -10.30
C PRO A 329 -42.07 -20.26 -11.57
N ASN A 330 -41.77 -19.71 -12.74
CA ASN A 330 -41.82 -20.40 -14.03
C ASN A 330 -40.57 -21.25 -14.33
N GLY A 331 -39.59 -21.31 -13.42
CA GLY A 331 -38.34 -22.07 -13.56
C GLY A 331 -37.20 -21.31 -14.24
N GLN A 332 -37.38 -20.06 -14.65
CA GLN A 332 -36.30 -19.26 -15.26
C GLN A 332 -35.32 -18.74 -14.19
N ARG A 333 -34.00 -18.97 -14.38
CA ARG A 333 -32.96 -18.42 -13.49
C ARG A 333 -32.92 -16.88 -13.60
N LEU A 334 -33.08 -16.22 -12.46
CA LEU A 334 -33.04 -14.77 -12.30
C LEU A 334 -31.62 -14.24 -12.04
N GLY A 335 -30.83 -15.01 -11.31
CA GLY A 335 -29.50 -14.61 -10.90
C GLY A 335 -28.91 -15.59 -9.90
N GLU A 336 -27.77 -15.22 -9.35
CA GLU A 336 -26.99 -16.00 -8.40
C GLU A 336 -26.61 -15.09 -7.24
N ILE A 337 -26.59 -15.63 -6.03
CA ILE A 337 -26.01 -14.99 -4.84
C ILE A 337 -24.74 -15.75 -4.49
N ASP A 338 -23.60 -15.07 -4.52
CA ASP A 338 -22.30 -15.67 -4.21
C ASP A 338 -22.29 -16.24 -2.78
N VAL A 339 -22.72 -15.44 -1.79
CA VAL A 339 -22.90 -15.93 -0.40
C VAL A 339 -24.19 -15.38 0.23
N LEU A 340 -25.03 -16.30 0.73
CA LEU A 340 -26.27 -16.00 1.46
C LEU A 340 -26.16 -16.47 2.90
N VAL A 341 -26.36 -15.56 3.86
CA VAL A 341 -26.54 -15.90 5.28
C VAL A 341 -28.01 -15.79 5.64
N VAL A 342 -28.58 -16.84 6.25
CA VAL A 342 -29.93 -16.80 6.84
C VAL A 342 -29.81 -16.94 8.36
N TYR A 343 -30.08 -15.85 9.08
CA TYR A 343 -29.96 -15.80 10.53
C TYR A 343 -31.19 -15.15 11.18
N GLY A 344 -31.95 -15.96 11.94
CA GLY A 344 -33.22 -15.51 12.52
C GLY A 344 -34.20 -15.10 11.42
N SER A 345 -34.67 -13.84 11.48
CA SER A 345 -35.57 -13.25 10.49
C SER A 345 -34.85 -12.37 9.45
N ARG A 346 -33.54 -12.53 9.28
CA ARG A 346 -32.72 -11.70 8.38
C ARG A 346 -31.96 -12.55 7.37
N ALA A 347 -31.84 -12.00 6.17
CA ALA A 347 -30.95 -12.50 5.13
C ALA A 347 -29.83 -11.47 4.89
N ILE A 348 -28.59 -11.93 4.79
CA ILE A 348 -27.45 -11.12 4.34
C ILE A 348 -27.04 -11.67 2.97
N VAL A 349 -27.12 -10.82 1.95
CA VAL A 349 -26.77 -11.15 0.56
C VAL A 349 -25.42 -10.52 0.26
N VAL A 350 -24.44 -11.33 -0.12
CA VAL A 350 -23.10 -10.87 -0.47
C VAL A 350 -22.84 -11.17 -1.93
N GLN A 351 -22.45 -10.12 -2.65
CA GLN A 351 -21.83 -10.23 -3.97
C GLN A 351 -20.34 -9.98 -3.81
N ALA A 352 -19.55 -11.03 -3.99
CA ALA A 352 -18.09 -10.99 -3.95
C ALA A 352 -17.55 -10.45 -5.28
N LYS A 353 -16.72 -9.41 -5.20
CA LYS A 353 -16.17 -8.74 -6.38
C LYS A 353 -14.67 -8.65 -6.26
N SER A 354 -14.01 -9.36 -7.15
CA SER A 354 -12.56 -9.54 -7.07
C SER A 354 -11.79 -8.44 -7.81
N LYS A 355 -12.43 -7.68 -8.70
CA LYS A 355 -11.81 -6.61 -9.50
C LYS A 355 -11.82 -5.28 -8.75
N ARG A 356 -10.65 -4.64 -8.67
CA ARG A 356 -10.49 -3.25 -8.18
C ARG A 356 -10.67 -2.26 -9.34
N LEU A 357 -10.99 -1.00 -9.00
CA LEU A 357 -10.95 0.12 -9.95
C LEU A 357 -9.58 0.22 -10.63
N THR A 358 -9.57 0.41 -11.94
CA THR A 358 -8.35 0.56 -12.75
C THR A 358 -7.62 1.87 -12.40
N ILE A 359 -6.32 1.94 -12.70
CA ILE A 359 -5.50 3.15 -12.52
C ILE A 359 -6.14 4.36 -13.23
N GLU A 360 -6.71 4.15 -14.41
CA GLU A 360 -7.45 5.19 -15.16
C GLU A 360 -8.73 5.64 -14.46
N ALA A 361 -9.45 4.76 -13.77
CA ALA A 361 -10.58 5.17 -12.94
C ALA A 361 -10.11 5.99 -11.72
N ARG A 362 -8.96 5.64 -11.12
CA ARG A 362 -8.37 6.39 -9.99
C ARG A 362 -7.82 7.77 -10.39
N SER A 363 -7.57 8.01 -11.68
CA SER A 363 -7.14 9.31 -12.19
C SER A 363 -8.28 10.32 -12.40
N GLY A 364 -9.50 9.97 -11.98
CA GLY A 364 -10.67 10.82 -12.11
C GLY A 364 -11.37 10.77 -13.48
N ASN A 365 -11.13 9.73 -14.30
CA ASN A 365 -11.84 9.56 -15.57
C ASN A 365 -13.28 9.02 -15.33
N ASP A 366 -14.27 9.91 -15.38
CA ASP A 366 -15.70 9.61 -15.17
C ASP A 366 -16.23 8.42 -15.98
N ARG A 367 -15.81 8.30 -17.24
CA ARG A 367 -16.33 7.24 -18.14
C ARG A 367 -15.77 5.89 -17.72
N GLN A 368 -14.49 5.84 -17.39
CA GLN A 368 -13.84 4.62 -16.94
C GLN A 368 -14.25 4.25 -15.52
N LEU A 369 -14.47 5.24 -14.64
CA LEU A 369 -15.02 5.05 -13.30
C LEU A 369 -16.44 4.47 -13.34
N LYS A 370 -17.35 5.05 -14.15
CA LYS A 370 -18.72 4.49 -14.33
C LYS A 370 -18.72 3.11 -14.96
N ARG A 371 -17.76 2.82 -15.86
CA ARG A 371 -17.59 1.49 -16.45
C ARG A 371 -17.08 0.49 -15.42
N ASP A 372 -16.06 0.86 -14.65
CA ASP A 372 -15.48 0.02 -13.62
C ASP A 372 -16.47 -0.21 -12.49
N PHE A 373 -17.29 0.77 -12.07
CA PHE A 373 -18.37 0.55 -11.10
C PHE A 373 -19.45 -0.43 -11.58
N LYS A 374 -19.69 -0.53 -12.90
CA LYS A 374 -20.62 -1.52 -13.47
C LYS A 374 -20.00 -2.91 -13.63
N LEU A 375 -18.67 -2.98 -13.70
CA LEU A 375 -17.90 -4.23 -13.88
C LEU A 375 -17.39 -4.79 -12.55
N ALA A 376 -17.12 -3.92 -11.59
CA ALA A 376 -17.06 -4.19 -10.16
C ALA A 376 -18.45 -4.58 -9.68
#